data_AF-A0AAD5PML8-F1
#
_entry.id   AF-A0AAD5PML8-F1
#
_cell.length_a   1.000
_cell.length_b   1.000
_cell.length_c   1.000
_cell.angle_alpha   90.00
_cell.angle_beta   90.00
_cell.angle_gamma   90.00
#
_symmetry.space_group_name_H-M   'P 1'
#
loop_
_entity.id
_entity.type
_entity.pdbx_description
1 polymer ?
#
loop_
_entity_poly.entity_id
_entity_poly.type
_entity_poly.pdbx_seq_one_letter_code
_entity_poly.pdbx_strand_id
1 'polypeptide(L)'
;MVRDLVEQSVHLVREIKNETVKAKAAEAVEEIILDILIPPVKGMGFTSANSPILEETTGVASDSELNERTRDRFREKLRNGDLDDRKIEINVKASPTVGVGMIGNGMMDDASMAGHDFRDDAQKVKKRKLTISDARKVLLEEEMSKLIDFDEVKEEAIKLAENNGIIFIDEIDKIASKSSKDLIPELQGRFPIRVELQSLTQEDFSRILREPKNALTKQYQALFEAEEVYLDFTDEAIEEIARLAFLINQEVENIGARRLHTVMSHLLNDFLFEVPDVIQANSKIRVTKEMVEERLLSLVKNRDLSQYIL
;
A
#
# COMPACT_ATOMS: atom_id res chain seq x y z
N MET A 1 16.66 -8.88 -12.76
CA MET A 1 17.41 -8.95 -11.48
C MET A 1 18.00 -7.60 -11.08
N VAL A 2 19.12 -7.14 -11.65
CA VAL A 2 19.75 -5.87 -11.21
C VAL A 2 18.89 -4.64 -11.54
N ARG A 3 18.28 -4.62 -12.73
CA ARG A 3 17.31 -3.57 -13.09
C ARG A 3 16.15 -3.52 -12.09
N ASP A 4 15.53 -4.67 -11.84
CA ASP A 4 14.40 -4.79 -10.91
C ASP A 4 14.80 -4.38 -9.48
N LEU A 5 16.01 -4.73 -9.02
CA LEU A 5 16.55 -4.28 -7.75
C LEU A 5 16.65 -2.75 -7.69
N VAL A 6 17.20 -2.12 -8.74
CA VAL A 6 17.29 -0.65 -8.82
C VAL A 6 15.90 -0.02 -8.84
N GLU A 7 14.94 -0.61 -9.56
CA GLU A 7 13.54 -0.16 -9.57
C GLU A 7 12.94 -0.21 -8.16
N GLN A 8 13.12 -1.32 -7.43
CA GLN A 8 12.67 -1.46 -6.05
C GLN A 8 13.38 -0.46 -5.11
N SER A 9 14.68 -0.20 -5.30
CA SER A 9 15.40 0.82 -4.56
C SER A 9 14.83 2.22 -4.82
N VAL A 10 14.46 2.54 -6.06
CA VAL A 10 13.80 3.83 -6.40
C VAL A 10 12.45 3.94 -5.69
N HIS A 11 11.66 2.86 -5.67
CA HIS A 11 10.40 2.83 -4.93
C HIS A 11 10.59 3.05 -3.43
N LEU A 12 11.55 2.35 -2.83
CA LEU A 12 11.87 2.47 -1.40
C LEU A 12 12.35 3.86 -1.02
N VAL A 13 13.30 4.43 -1.78
CA VAL A 13 13.80 5.80 -1.52
C VAL A 13 12.68 6.82 -1.72
N ARG A 14 11.83 6.65 -2.73
CA ARG A 14 10.67 7.52 -2.93
C ARG A 14 9.70 7.45 -1.75
N GLU A 15 9.44 6.27 -1.21
CA GLU A 15 8.57 6.08 -0.04
C GLU A 15 9.14 6.77 1.20
N ILE A 16 10.44 6.61 1.47
CA ILE A 16 11.14 7.29 2.56
C ILE A 16 11.08 8.82 2.39
N LYS A 17 11.36 9.33 1.18
CA LYS A 17 11.28 10.78 0.92
C LYS A 17 9.86 11.30 1.01
N ASN A 18 8.87 10.53 0.55
CA ASN A 18 7.46 10.85 0.71
C ASN A 18 7.12 11.07 2.19
N GLU A 19 7.57 10.19 3.09
CA GLU A 19 7.32 10.33 4.53
C GLU A 19 8.00 11.57 5.13
N THR A 20 9.24 11.87 4.76
CA THR A 20 9.95 13.05 5.29
C THR A 20 9.37 14.38 4.80
N VAL A 21 8.88 14.41 3.56
CA VAL A 21 8.27 15.60 2.95
C VAL A 21 6.81 15.80 3.39
N LYS A 22 6.12 14.74 3.83
CA LYS A 22 4.69 14.77 4.22
C LYS A 22 4.33 15.89 5.19
N ALA A 23 5.17 16.16 6.19
CA ALA A 23 4.93 17.23 7.17
C ALA A 23 4.97 18.63 6.52
N LYS A 24 5.99 18.89 5.69
CA LYS A 24 6.14 20.16 4.97
C LYS A 24 5.06 20.34 3.91
N ALA A 25 4.69 19.27 3.23
CA ALA A 25 3.61 19.27 2.25
C ALA A 25 2.26 19.60 2.93
N ALA A 26 1.98 19.06 4.12
CA ALA A 26 0.76 19.36 4.85
C ALA A 26 0.64 20.85 5.20
N GLU A 27 1.72 21.48 5.67
CA GLU A 27 1.75 22.93 5.95
C GLU A 27 1.53 23.76 4.68
N ALA A 28 2.17 23.39 3.57
CA ALA A 28 1.98 24.08 2.29
C ALA A 28 0.53 23.97 1.77
N VAL A 29 -0.09 22.80 1.93
CA VAL A 29 -1.49 22.57 1.55
C VAL A 29 -2.44 23.39 2.42
N GLU A 30 -2.18 23.53 3.73
CA GLU A 30 -2.95 24.40 4.61
C GLU A 30 -2.93 25.85 4.10
N GLU A 31 -1.75 26.38 3.74
CA GLU A 31 -1.62 27.74 3.22
C GLU A 31 -2.34 27.91 1.86
N ILE A 32 -2.27 26.93 0.96
CA ILE A 32 -2.99 26.96 -0.33
C ILE A 32 -4.51 27.01 -0.10
N ILE A 33 -5.03 26.22 0.84
CA ILE A 33 -6.46 26.22 1.17
C ILE A 33 -6.86 27.56 1.81
N LEU A 34 -6.02 28.13 2.69
CA LEU A 34 -6.26 29.43 3.30
C LEU A 34 -6.29 30.55 2.26
N ASP A 35 -5.39 30.54 1.28
CA ASP A 35 -5.35 31.54 0.19
C ASP A 35 -6.60 31.48 -0.71
N ILE A 36 -7.18 30.30 -0.91
CA ILE A 36 -8.44 30.14 -1.65
C ILE A 36 -9.63 30.67 -0.83
N LEU A 37 -9.62 30.49 0.48
CA LEU A 37 -10.71 30.92 1.37
C LEU A 37 -10.65 32.43 1.69
N ILE A 38 -9.45 32.97 1.83
CA ILE A 38 -9.18 34.38 2.15
C ILE A 38 -8.10 34.86 1.19
N PRO A 39 -8.48 35.35 -0.01
CA PRO A 39 -7.50 35.90 -0.93
C PRO A 39 -6.77 37.07 -0.25
N PRO A 40 -5.43 37.15 -0.35
CA PRO A 40 -4.69 38.24 0.24
C PRO A 40 -5.14 39.57 -0.38
N VAL A 41 -5.38 40.57 0.47
CA VAL A 41 -5.62 41.96 0.04
C VAL A 41 -4.33 42.55 -0.56
N LYS A 42 -3.95 42.12 -1.76
CA LYS A 42 -3.05 42.91 -2.61
C LYS A 42 -3.85 44.14 -3.04
N GLY A 43 -3.36 45.32 -2.68
CA GLY A 43 -3.96 46.61 -3.02
C GLY A 43 -4.25 46.74 -4.52
N MET A 44 -5.46 46.37 -4.90
CA MET A 44 -6.00 46.50 -6.24
C MET A 44 -7.41 47.04 -6.05
N GLY A 45 -7.60 48.31 -6.38
CA GLY A 45 -8.85 49.03 -6.17
C GLY A 45 -10.04 48.28 -6.75
N PHE A 46 -10.92 47.82 -5.86
CA PHE A 46 -12.23 47.31 -6.22
C PHE A 46 -13.27 48.08 -5.42
N THR A 47 -13.70 49.21 -5.96
CA THR A 47 -14.86 49.96 -5.46
C THR A 47 -16.12 49.19 -5.83
N SER A 48 -16.64 48.38 -4.90
CA SER A 48 -18.01 47.89 -4.98
C SER A 48 -18.95 48.94 -4.38
N ALA A 49 -19.64 49.66 -5.25
CA ALA A 49 -20.62 50.68 -4.90
C ALA A 49 -21.88 50.02 -4.29
N ASN A 50 -22.05 50.14 -2.97
CA ASN A 50 -23.30 50.55 -2.33
C ASN A 50 -23.23 50.42 -0.80
N SER A 51 -22.97 51.54 -0.12
CA SER A 51 -23.58 51.92 1.17
C SER A 51 -23.24 53.39 1.46
N PRO A 52 -24.21 54.24 1.84
CA PRO A 52 -23.93 55.64 2.11
C PRO A 52 -23.37 55.82 3.53
N ILE A 53 -22.21 56.46 3.58
CA ILE A 53 -21.76 57.48 4.54
C ILE A 53 -21.87 57.14 6.03
N LEU A 54 -20.72 56.82 6.62
CA LEU A 54 -20.24 57.40 7.88
C LEU A 54 -18.72 57.54 7.75
N GLU A 55 -18.29 58.76 7.45
CA GLU A 55 -16.89 59.15 7.39
C GLU A 55 -16.52 59.73 8.76
N GLU A 56 -15.86 58.92 9.59
CA GLU A 56 -15.09 59.43 10.73
C GLU A 56 -13.74 58.72 10.78
N THR A 57 -12.72 59.54 10.59
CA THR A 57 -11.30 59.22 10.51
C THR A 57 -10.71 58.96 11.90
N THR A 58 -10.26 57.74 12.20
CA THR A 58 -9.14 57.49 13.15
C THR A 58 -8.59 56.08 12.99
N GLY A 59 -7.30 55.96 12.65
CA GLY A 59 -6.48 54.77 12.92
C GLY A 59 -6.33 53.80 11.75
N VAL A 60 -5.32 54.03 10.92
CA VAL A 60 -4.76 53.03 9.99
C VAL A 60 -4.07 51.93 10.82
N ALA A 61 -4.86 51.07 11.46
CA ALA A 61 -4.44 49.71 11.77
C ALA A 61 -4.59 48.94 10.46
N SER A 62 -3.46 48.52 9.91
CA SER A 62 -3.33 48.09 8.52
C SER A 62 -4.36 47.03 8.13
N ASP A 63 -5.05 47.18 7.00
CA ASP A 63 -5.93 46.12 6.43
C ASP A 63 -5.19 44.76 6.32
N SER A 64 -3.85 44.79 6.30
CA SER A 64 -2.96 43.64 6.42
C SER A 64 -3.04 42.95 7.79
N GLU A 65 -3.03 43.68 8.91
CA GLU A 65 -3.14 43.12 10.27
C GLU A 65 -4.50 42.48 10.53
N LEU A 66 -5.59 43.05 10.00
CA LEU A 66 -6.92 42.44 10.07
C LEU A 66 -6.99 41.16 9.25
N ASN A 67 -6.31 41.13 8.10
CA ASN A 67 -6.24 39.95 7.25
C ASN A 67 -5.42 38.81 7.91
N GLU A 68 -4.27 39.13 8.53
CA GLU A 68 -3.47 38.16 9.28
C GLU A 68 -4.22 37.57 10.48
N ARG A 69 -4.87 38.42 11.28
CA ARG A 69 -5.73 37.96 12.39
C ARG A 69 -6.89 37.09 11.93
N THR A 70 -7.40 37.34 10.72
CA THR A 70 -8.45 36.51 10.12
C THR A 70 -7.85 35.18 9.64
N ARG A 71 -6.69 35.17 8.98
CA ARG A 71 -5.99 33.94 8.57
C ARG A 71 -5.70 33.02 9.76
N ASP A 72 -5.22 33.56 10.88
CA ASP A 72 -4.88 32.77 12.06
C ASP A 72 -6.12 32.07 12.66
N ARG A 73 -7.25 32.78 12.75
CA ARG A 73 -8.53 32.20 13.21
C ARG A 73 -9.05 31.12 12.25
N PHE A 74 -8.85 31.29 10.94
CA PHE A 74 -9.26 30.30 9.95
C PHE A 74 -8.30 29.10 9.89
N ARG A 75 -7.01 29.28 10.20
CA ARG A 75 -6.05 28.20 10.39
C ARG A 75 -6.47 27.29 11.55
N GLU A 76 -6.87 27.88 12.68
CA GLU A 76 -7.41 27.11 13.81
C GLU A 76 -8.69 26.35 13.43
N LYS A 77 -9.63 27.00 12.73
CA LYS A 77 -10.87 26.33 12.26
C LYS A 77 -10.61 25.22 11.23
N LEU A 78 -9.60 25.37 10.39
CA LEU A 78 -9.19 24.35 9.41
C LEU A 78 -8.55 23.14 10.09
N ARG A 79 -7.80 23.36 11.17
CA ARG A 79 -7.25 22.30 12.02
C ARG A 79 -8.31 21.58 12.85
N ASN A 80 -9.32 22.32 13.30
CA ASN A 80 -10.44 21.75 14.06
C ASN A 80 -11.44 20.96 13.19
N GLY A 81 -11.32 21.04 11.85
CA GLY A 81 -12.19 20.29 10.92
C GLY A 81 -13.55 20.94 10.65
N ASP A 82 -13.82 22.13 11.18
CA ASP A 82 -15.12 22.83 11.07
C ASP A 82 -15.48 23.25 9.63
N LEU A 83 -14.51 23.17 8.70
CA LEU A 83 -14.64 23.64 7.32
C LEU A 83 -14.58 22.51 6.29
N ASP A 84 -14.49 21.25 6.71
CA ASP A 84 -14.22 20.12 5.79
C ASP A 84 -15.31 19.94 4.72
N ASP A 85 -16.56 20.27 5.04
CA ASP A 85 -17.73 20.16 4.13
C ASP A 85 -17.85 21.32 3.12
N ARG A 86 -17.09 22.41 3.29
CA ARG A 86 -17.15 23.54 2.35
C ARG A 86 -16.58 23.13 1.00
N LYS A 87 -17.26 23.55 -0.07
CA LYS A 87 -16.81 23.30 -1.44
C LYS A 87 -15.85 24.39 -1.88
N ILE A 88 -14.68 24.00 -2.37
CA ILE A 88 -13.67 24.89 -2.94
C ILE A 88 -13.40 24.51 -4.40
N GLU A 89 -13.04 25.51 -5.20
CA GLU A 89 -12.57 25.31 -6.56
C GLU A 89 -11.06 25.17 -6.54
N ILE A 90 -10.56 23.98 -6.87
CA ILE A 90 -9.13 23.73 -6.98
C ILE A 90 -8.74 23.43 -8.43
N ASN A 91 -7.51 23.84 -8.74
CA ASN A 91 -6.85 23.61 -10.02
C ASN A 91 -6.12 22.26 -9.95
N VAL A 92 -6.75 21.18 -10.41
CA VAL A 92 -6.11 19.86 -10.43
C VAL A 92 -5.50 19.63 -11.81
N LYS A 93 -4.29 19.07 -11.85
CA LYS A 93 -3.70 18.57 -13.10
C LYS A 93 -4.59 17.44 -13.62
N ALA A 94 -5.20 17.62 -14.80
CA ALA A 94 -6.02 16.56 -15.37
C ALA A 94 -5.11 15.36 -15.68
N SER A 95 -5.38 14.22 -15.04
CA SER A 95 -4.89 12.95 -15.56
C SER A 95 -5.39 12.82 -17.00
N PRO A 96 -4.53 12.39 -17.96
CA PRO A 96 -4.99 12.18 -19.32
C PRO A 96 -6.10 11.14 -19.26
N THR A 97 -7.33 11.58 -19.52
CA THR A 97 -8.43 10.67 -19.78
C THR A 97 -8.02 9.85 -20.99
N VAL A 98 -7.71 8.58 -20.75
CA VAL A 98 -7.67 7.57 -21.82
C VAL A 98 -9.05 7.62 -22.45
N GLY A 99 -9.13 8.24 -23.62
CA GLY A 99 -10.38 8.43 -24.35
C GLY A 99 -10.97 7.08 -24.67
N VAL A 100 -12.06 6.73 -23.99
CA VAL A 100 -12.98 5.69 -24.44
C VAL A 100 -13.62 6.22 -25.73
N GLY A 101 -13.06 5.78 -26.85
CA GLY A 101 -13.48 6.23 -28.18
C GLY A 101 -12.58 5.71 -29.30
N MET A 102 -12.25 4.41 -29.33
CA MET A 102 -11.65 3.78 -30.50
C MET A 102 -12.11 2.33 -30.64
N ILE A 103 -13.42 2.17 -30.88
CA ILE A 103 -13.95 1.00 -31.58
C ILE A 103 -14.13 1.45 -33.03
N GLY A 104 -13.23 1.02 -33.92
CA GLY A 104 -13.32 1.33 -35.35
C GLY A 104 -12.06 1.01 -36.14
N ASN A 105 -11.92 -0.27 -36.52
CA ASN A 105 -11.21 -0.79 -37.68
C ASN A 105 -9.87 -0.16 -38.11
N GLY A 106 -8.77 -0.83 -37.74
CA GLY A 106 -8.09 -1.69 -38.71
C GLY A 106 -7.09 -1.13 -39.72
N MET A 107 -6.71 0.15 -39.73
CA MET A 107 -5.49 0.62 -40.43
C MET A 107 -5.05 2.02 -39.92
N MET A 108 -4.01 2.09 -39.08
CA MET A 108 -3.12 3.28 -38.96
C MET A 108 -1.98 2.96 -37.98
N ASP A 109 -0.83 2.50 -38.50
CA ASP A 109 0.33 2.11 -37.67
C ASP A 109 1.63 2.60 -38.34
N ASP A 110 1.72 3.91 -38.60
CA ASP A 110 2.99 4.58 -38.96
C ASP A 110 2.92 6.12 -38.91
N ALA A 111 1.73 6.73 -38.99
CA ALA A 111 1.54 8.18 -38.83
C ALA A 111 1.27 8.64 -37.38
N SER A 112 1.08 7.69 -36.46
CA SER A 112 0.83 7.92 -35.03
C SER A 112 2.10 8.12 -34.21
N MET A 113 3.27 7.70 -34.71
CA MET A 113 4.56 7.89 -34.03
C MET A 113 5.11 9.32 -34.16
N ALA A 114 4.84 10.02 -35.27
CA ALA A 114 5.28 11.41 -35.46
C ALA A 114 4.48 12.43 -34.61
N GLY A 115 3.35 12.02 -34.03
CA GLY A 115 2.50 12.86 -33.19
C GLY A 115 2.76 12.73 -31.68
N HIS A 116 3.66 11.84 -31.26
CA HIS A 116 3.97 11.62 -29.84
C HIS A 116 5.10 12.52 -29.32
N ASP A 117 5.92 13.06 -30.22
CA ASP A 117 7.08 13.92 -29.91
C ASP A 117 6.72 15.42 -29.76
N PHE A 118 5.45 15.78 -29.95
CA PHE A 118 4.94 17.16 -29.86
C PHE A 118 3.88 17.37 -28.76
N ARG A 119 3.75 16.40 -27.83
CA ARG A 119 2.82 16.49 -26.68
C ARG A 119 3.52 16.72 -25.35
N ASP A 120 4.76 17.18 -25.40
CA ASP A 120 5.43 17.73 -24.23
C ASP A 120 5.07 19.20 -24.07
N ASP A 121 4.65 19.56 -22.87
CA ASP A 121 4.33 20.92 -22.40
C ASP A 121 2.91 21.49 -22.65
N ALA A 122 1.91 20.87 -22.01
CA ALA A 122 0.86 21.58 -21.27
C ALA A 122 -0.11 20.55 -20.65
N GLN A 123 0.19 20.08 -19.45
CA GLN A 123 -0.82 19.43 -18.60
C GLN A 123 -1.96 20.43 -18.38
N LYS A 124 -3.09 20.23 -19.07
CA LYS A 124 -4.25 21.11 -18.95
C LYS A 124 -4.78 21.03 -17.51
N VAL A 125 -4.56 22.11 -16.76
CA VAL A 125 -5.13 22.28 -15.42
C VAL A 125 -6.63 22.50 -15.58
N LYS A 126 -7.45 21.65 -14.94
CA LYS A 126 -8.91 21.77 -14.99
C LYS A 126 -9.42 22.16 -13.61
N LYS A 127 -10.20 23.24 -13.55
CA LYS A 127 -10.92 23.65 -12.34
C LYS A 127 -11.94 22.57 -11.97
N ARG A 128 -11.83 22.02 -10.76
CA ARG A 128 -12.78 21.07 -10.18
C ARG A 128 -13.30 21.61 -8.86
N LYS A 129 -14.61 21.44 -8.63
CA LYS A 129 -15.26 21.73 -7.34
C LYS A 129 -15.19 20.47 -6.49
N LEU A 130 -14.49 20.53 -5.38
CA LEU A 130 -14.35 19.43 -4.41
C LEU A 130 -14.65 19.96 -3.00
N THR A 131 -14.93 19.07 -2.06
CA THR A 131 -14.95 19.40 -0.63
C THR A 131 -13.52 19.69 -0.15
N ILE A 132 -13.37 20.44 0.94
CA ILE A 132 -12.05 20.72 1.53
C ILE A 132 -11.36 19.43 1.95
N SER A 133 -12.10 18.44 2.45
CA SER A 133 -11.58 17.11 2.82
C SER A 133 -10.94 16.37 1.63
N ASP A 134 -11.63 16.32 0.49
CA ASP A 134 -11.12 15.65 -0.71
C ASP A 134 -10.01 16.47 -1.37
N ALA A 135 -10.17 17.81 -1.39
CA ALA A 135 -9.16 18.73 -1.91
C ALA A 135 -7.85 18.63 -1.12
N ARG A 136 -7.89 18.46 0.21
CA ARG A 136 -6.71 18.28 1.06
C ARG A 136 -5.90 17.04 0.64
N LYS A 137 -6.56 15.91 0.34
CA LYS A 137 -5.87 14.68 -0.12
C LYS A 137 -5.19 14.88 -1.46
N VAL A 138 -5.91 15.45 -2.44
CA VAL A 138 -5.38 15.69 -3.79
C VAL A 138 -4.22 16.68 -3.78
N LEU A 139 -4.35 17.78 -3.05
CA LEU A 139 -3.29 18.79 -2.96
C LEU A 139 -2.05 18.26 -2.23
N LEU A 140 -2.23 17.39 -1.23
CA LEU A 140 -1.11 16.76 -0.53
C LEU A 140 -0.28 15.89 -1.47
N GLU A 141 -0.92 15.07 -2.31
CA GLU A 141 -0.21 14.26 -3.31
C GLU A 141 0.51 15.12 -4.36
N GLU A 142 -0.11 16.22 -4.81
CA GLU A 142 0.50 17.15 -5.76
C GLU A 142 1.70 17.89 -5.16
N GLU A 143 1.59 18.39 -3.93
CA GLU A 143 2.69 19.11 -3.25
C GLU A 143 3.84 18.17 -2.88
N MET A 144 3.55 16.95 -2.43
CA MET A 144 4.58 15.94 -2.21
C MET A 144 5.36 15.66 -3.49
N SER A 145 4.67 15.50 -4.62
CA SER A 145 5.31 15.26 -5.91
C SER A 145 6.16 16.43 -6.41
N LYS A 146 5.83 17.67 -6.04
CA LYS A 146 6.63 18.87 -6.38
C LYS A 146 7.86 19.04 -5.51
N LEU A 147 7.76 18.67 -4.23
CA LEU A 147 8.84 18.83 -3.25
C LEU A 147 9.92 17.76 -3.39
N ILE A 148 9.68 16.70 -4.16
CA ILE A 148 10.64 15.61 -4.37
C ILE A 148 11.50 15.90 -5.59
N ASP A 149 12.81 15.96 -5.36
CA ASP A 149 13.81 15.97 -6.44
C ASP A 149 14.01 14.55 -6.96
N PHE A 150 13.53 14.30 -8.19
CA PHE A 150 13.66 12.99 -8.83
C PHE A 150 15.10 12.61 -9.18
N ASP A 151 15.99 13.57 -9.40
CA ASP A 151 17.39 13.27 -9.72
C ASP A 151 18.15 12.88 -8.45
N GLU A 152 17.88 13.55 -7.33
CA GLU A 152 18.41 13.15 -6.03
C GLU A 152 17.90 11.76 -5.61
N VAL A 153 16.61 11.46 -5.83
CA VAL A 153 16.04 10.11 -5.58
C VAL A 153 16.76 9.03 -6.38
N LYS A 154 17.06 9.28 -7.67
CA LYS A 154 17.76 8.31 -8.51
C LYS A 154 19.18 8.06 -8.01
N GLU A 155 19.92 9.11 -7.69
CA GLU A 155 21.30 8.99 -7.22
C GLU A 155 21.37 8.19 -5.91
N GLU A 156 20.48 8.49 -4.97
CA GLU A 156 20.38 7.78 -3.70
C GLU A 156 19.93 6.33 -3.88
N ALA A 157 18.98 6.05 -4.77
CA ALA A 157 18.53 4.70 -5.07
C ALA A 157 19.64 3.84 -5.70
N ILE A 158 20.48 4.41 -6.57
CA ILE A 158 21.65 3.73 -7.13
C ILE A 158 22.63 3.39 -6.02
N LYS A 159 22.98 4.36 -5.17
CA LYS A 159 23.88 4.14 -4.03
C LYS A 159 23.34 3.06 -3.08
N LEU A 160 22.03 3.04 -2.84
CA LEU A 160 21.37 2.04 -2.00
C LEU A 160 21.46 0.64 -2.62
N ALA A 161 21.16 0.52 -3.92
CA ALA A 161 21.25 -0.74 -4.64
C ALA A 161 22.68 -1.28 -4.71
N GLU A 162 23.68 -0.41 -4.87
CA GLU A 162 25.10 -0.80 -4.94
C GLU A 162 25.65 -1.30 -3.60
N ASN A 163 25.33 -0.61 -2.50
CA ASN A 163 25.93 -0.90 -1.19
C ASN A 163 25.12 -1.89 -0.35
N ASN A 164 23.79 -1.89 -0.48
CA ASN A 164 22.87 -2.64 0.37
C ASN A 164 21.95 -3.56 -0.41
N GLY A 165 22.09 -3.62 -1.73
CA GLY A 165 21.27 -4.46 -2.58
C GLY A 165 21.44 -5.94 -2.26
N ILE A 166 20.32 -6.63 -2.04
CA ILE A 166 20.28 -8.07 -1.83
C ILE A 166 19.52 -8.69 -3.00
N ILE A 167 20.17 -9.61 -3.71
CA ILE A 167 19.53 -10.42 -4.75
C ILE A 167 19.44 -11.85 -4.23
N PHE A 168 18.22 -12.34 -4.10
CA PHE A 168 17.95 -13.74 -3.79
C PHE A 168 17.75 -14.51 -5.09
N ILE A 169 18.58 -15.54 -5.31
CA ILE A 169 18.47 -16.45 -6.46
C ILE A 169 17.96 -17.77 -5.92
N ASP A 170 16.68 -18.05 -6.14
CA ASP A 170 16.07 -19.32 -5.76
C ASP A 170 16.42 -20.43 -6.75
N GLU A 171 16.41 -21.68 -6.30
CA GLU A 171 16.62 -22.89 -7.11
C GLU A 171 17.85 -22.84 -8.05
N ILE A 172 18.96 -22.26 -7.57
CA ILE A 172 20.23 -22.14 -8.33
C ILE A 172 20.80 -23.50 -8.77
N ASP A 173 20.44 -24.58 -8.07
CA ASP A 173 20.78 -25.97 -8.37
C ASP A 173 20.05 -26.54 -9.60
N LYS A 174 19.05 -25.85 -10.15
CA LYS A 174 18.43 -26.23 -11.43
C LYS A 174 19.23 -25.75 -12.64
N ILE A 175 19.97 -24.66 -12.50
CA ILE A 175 20.79 -24.06 -13.57
C ILE A 175 22.26 -24.47 -13.48
N ALA A 176 22.72 -24.82 -12.29
CA ALA A 176 24.01 -25.47 -12.05
C ALA A 176 23.80 -26.97 -11.92
N SER A 177 24.77 -27.79 -12.34
CA SER A 177 24.71 -29.25 -12.12
C SER A 177 24.40 -29.57 -10.65
N LYS A 178 23.62 -30.63 -10.40
CA LYS A 178 22.94 -31.01 -9.12
C LYS A 178 23.82 -31.05 -7.85
N SER A 179 25.12 -30.83 -7.95
CA SER A 179 26.01 -30.75 -6.81
C SER A 179 26.69 -29.38 -6.72
N SER A 180 26.78 -28.82 -5.52
CA SER A 180 27.47 -27.55 -5.24
C SER A 180 28.96 -27.55 -5.62
N LYS A 181 29.53 -28.73 -5.94
CA LYS A 181 30.90 -28.91 -6.44
C LYS A 181 31.02 -28.75 -7.96
N ASP A 182 29.90 -28.72 -8.68
CA ASP A 182 29.86 -28.63 -10.14
C ASP A 182 29.47 -27.22 -10.63
N LEU A 183 29.35 -26.25 -9.73
CA LEU A 183 29.32 -24.83 -10.12
C LEU A 183 30.62 -24.48 -10.85
N ILE A 184 30.54 -23.63 -11.88
CA ILE A 184 31.75 -23.14 -12.58
C ILE A 184 32.73 -22.51 -11.57
N PRO A 185 34.06 -22.70 -11.73
CA PRO A 185 35.06 -22.25 -10.76
C PRO A 185 34.95 -20.78 -10.35
N GLU A 186 34.53 -19.92 -11.27
CA GLU A 186 34.33 -18.48 -11.07
C GLU A 186 33.20 -18.20 -10.06
N LEU A 187 32.14 -19.00 -10.06
CA LEU A 187 31.02 -18.86 -9.12
C LEU A 187 31.35 -19.46 -7.75
N GLN A 188 32.11 -20.56 -7.70
CA GLN A 188 32.49 -21.17 -6.43
C GLN A 188 33.25 -20.22 -5.52
N GLY A 189 34.14 -19.39 -6.08
CA GLY A 189 34.86 -18.36 -5.33
C GLY A 189 34.00 -17.20 -4.84
N ARG A 190 32.81 -16.99 -5.43
CA ARG A 190 31.87 -15.92 -5.08
C ARG A 190 30.86 -16.32 -3.99
N PHE A 191 30.77 -17.60 -3.66
CA PHE A 191 29.93 -18.14 -2.58
C PHE A 191 30.80 -18.75 -1.45
N PRO A 192 31.53 -17.92 -0.68
CA PRO A 192 32.41 -18.41 0.39
C PRO A 192 31.65 -18.95 1.60
N ILE A 193 30.45 -18.42 1.86
CA ILE A 193 29.61 -18.82 2.99
C ILE A 193 28.68 -19.93 2.52
N ARG A 194 28.70 -21.05 3.24
CA ARG A 194 27.83 -22.20 2.99
C ARG A 194 27.08 -22.55 4.26
N VAL A 195 25.78 -22.73 4.12
CA VAL A 195 24.89 -23.14 5.21
C VAL A 195 23.96 -24.21 4.67
N GLU A 196 23.73 -25.25 5.48
CA GLU A 196 22.74 -26.29 5.19
C GLU A 196 21.54 -26.08 6.12
N LEU A 197 20.35 -25.99 5.53
CA LEU A 197 19.10 -25.86 6.28
C LEU A 197 18.56 -27.24 6.61
N GLN A 198 18.02 -27.39 7.83
CA GLN A 198 17.37 -28.62 8.26
C GLN A 198 15.91 -28.66 7.80
N SER A 199 15.39 -29.87 7.58
CA SER A 199 13.97 -30.06 7.31
C SER A 199 13.15 -29.73 8.55
N LEU A 200 12.00 -29.09 8.35
CA LEU A 200 11.10 -28.69 9.43
C LEU A 200 10.41 -29.91 10.06
N THR A 201 10.30 -29.90 11.37
CA THR A 201 9.57 -30.90 12.17
C THR A 201 8.12 -30.47 12.42
N GLN A 202 7.30 -31.38 12.96
CA GLN A 202 5.94 -31.04 13.40
C GLN A 202 5.94 -29.94 14.49
N GLU A 203 6.92 -29.97 15.40
CA GLU A 203 7.06 -28.94 16.43
C GLU A 203 7.40 -27.57 15.80
N ASP A 204 8.23 -27.55 14.76
CA ASP A 204 8.50 -26.29 14.05
C ASP A 204 7.23 -25.72 13.39
N PHE A 205 6.34 -26.57 12.89
CA PHE A 205 5.07 -26.11 12.33
C PHE A 205 4.16 -25.46 13.37
N SER A 206 4.05 -26.04 14.58
CA SER A 206 3.27 -25.42 15.66
C SER A 206 3.87 -24.08 16.08
N ARG A 207 5.20 -23.99 16.13
CA ARG A 207 5.92 -22.72 16.41
C ARG A 207 5.69 -21.68 15.31
N ILE A 208 5.74 -22.07 14.03
CA ILE A 208 5.44 -21.18 12.89
C ILE A 208 4.02 -20.61 12.96
N LEU A 209 3.07 -21.38 13.50
CA LEU A 209 1.69 -20.92 13.70
C LEU A 209 1.50 -20.01 14.92
N ARG A 210 2.43 -19.94 15.88
CA ARG A 210 2.28 -19.16 17.13
C ARG A 210 3.24 -17.97 17.24
N GLU A 211 4.53 -18.22 16.99
CA GLU A 211 5.62 -17.30 17.35
C GLU A 211 5.79 -16.13 16.38
N PRO A 212 5.80 -16.31 15.05
CA PRO A 212 6.05 -15.21 14.11
C PRO A 212 5.09 -14.03 14.31
N LYS A 213 5.60 -12.81 14.08
CA LYS A 213 4.79 -11.58 14.21
C LYS A 213 3.53 -11.65 13.35
N ASN A 214 3.67 -12.12 12.11
CA ASN A 214 2.59 -12.29 11.16
C ASN A 214 2.31 -13.80 10.94
N ALA A 215 2.20 -14.58 12.02
CA ALA A 215 1.81 -15.98 11.91
C ALA A 215 0.42 -16.13 11.26
N LEU A 216 0.16 -17.26 10.58
CA LEU A 216 -1.10 -17.47 9.87
C LEU A 216 -2.33 -17.34 10.76
N THR A 217 -2.26 -17.87 11.98
CA THR A 217 -3.31 -17.73 12.99
C THR A 217 -3.64 -16.25 13.22
N LYS A 218 -2.63 -15.41 13.46
CA LYS A 218 -2.78 -13.95 13.68
C LYS A 218 -3.30 -13.23 12.44
N GLN A 219 -2.86 -13.63 11.24
CA GLN A 219 -3.36 -13.07 9.99
C GLN A 219 -4.87 -13.34 9.82
N TYR A 220 -5.31 -14.58 10.05
CA TYR A 220 -6.73 -14.91 10.01
C TYR A 220 -7.50 -14.23 11.14
N GLN A 221 -6.96 -14.16 12.35
CA GLN A 221 -7.60 -13.43 13.45
C GLN A 221 -7.87 -11.97 13.08
N ALA A 222 -6.88 -11.27 12.52
CA ALA A 222 -7.03 -9.90 12.07
C ALA A 222 -8.01 -9.77 10.88
N LEU A 223 -8.03 -10.77 9.98
CA LEU A 223 -8.96 -10.78 8.85
C LEU A 223 -10.42 -10.89 9.30
N PHE A 224 -10.72 -11.77 10.26
CA PHE A 224 -12.07 -11.89 10.83
C PHE A 224 -12.43 -10.66 11.68
N GLU A 225 -11.45 -10.07 12.38
CA GLU A 225 -11.67 -8.87 13.20
C GLU A 225 -12.08 -7.65 12.36
N ALA A 226 -11.66 -7.57 11.09
CA ALA A 226 -12.10 -6.54 10.16
C ALA A 226 -13.63 -6.56 9.90
N GLU A 227 -14.26 -7.72 10.06
CA GLU A 227 -15.72 -7.94 9.98
C GLU A 227 -16.38 -8.02 11.37
N GLU A 228 -15.68 -7.55 12.41
CA GLU A 228 -16.11 -7.60 13.81
C GLU A 228 -16.35 -9.02 14.35
N VAL A 229 -15.71 -10.05 13.76
CA VAL A 229 -15.79 -11.44 14.21
C VAL A 229 -14.49 -11.84 14.90
N TYR A 230 -14.59 -12.41 16.11
CA TYR A 230 -13.41 -12.83 16.87
C TYR A 230 -13.10 -14.29 16.64
N LEU A 231 -11.95 -14.57 16.03
CA LEU A 231 -11.42 -15.92 15.84
C LEU A 231 -10.38 -16.25 16.92
N ASP A 232 -10.47 -17.43 17.52
CA ASP A 232 -9.49 -17.92 18.48
C ASP A 232 -9.12 -19.38 18.22
N PHE A 233 -7.87 -19.73 18.46
CA PHE A 233 -7.35 -21.08 18.28
C PHE A 233 -6.93 -21.65 19.62
N THR A 234 -7.47 -22.82 19.95
CA THR A 234 -6.98 -23.59 21.10
C THR A 234 -5.56 -24.11 20.84
N ASP A 235 -4.77 -24.30 21.90
CA ASP A 235 -3.41 -24.82 21.76
C ASP A 235 -3.43 -26.22 21.09
N GLU A 236 -4.39 -27.05 21.47
CA GLU A 236 -4.61 -28.38 20.91
C GLU A 236 -4.98 -28.32 19.42
N ALA A 237 -5.77 -27.33 18.99
CA ALA A 237 -6.08 -27.14 17.58
C ALA A 237 -4.83 -26.79 16.76
N ILE A 238 -3.95 -25.93 17.27
CA ILE A 238 -2.70 -25.56 16.58
C ILE A 238 -1.78 -26.77 16.43
N GLU A 239 -1.66 -27.58 17.47
CA GLU A 239 -0.88 -28.83 17.42
C GLU A 239 -1.45 -29.81 16.41
N GLU A 240 -2.77 -29.92 16.33
CA GLU A 240 -3.46 -30.79 15.38
C GLU A 240 -3.31 -30.31 13.93
N ILE A 241 -3.42 -29.00 13.68
CA ILE A 241 -3.14 -28.41 12.36
C ILE A 241 -1.71 -28.73 11.93
N ALA A 242 -0.74 -28.53 12.83
CA ALA A 242 0.67 -28.82 12.56
C ALA A 242 0.90 -30.31 12.27
N ARG A 243 0.27 -31.21 13.05
CA ARG A 243 0.32 -32.66 12.87
C ARG A 243 -0.20 -33.07 11.49
N LEU A 244 -1.39 -32.60 11.12
CA LEU A 244 -2.03 -32.95 9.86
C LEU A 244 -1.24 -32.40 8.66
N ALA A 245 -0.77 -31.16 8.72
CA ALA A 245 0.08 -30.60 7.67
C ALA A 245 1.38 -31.39 7.49
N PHE A 246 2.01 -31.81 8.58
CA PHE A 246 3.21 -32.65 8.52
C PHE A 246 2.93 -34.04 7.95
N LEU A 247 1.80 -34.66 8.33
CA LEU A 247 1.39 -35.97 7.80
C LEU A 247 1.11 -35.91 6.29
N ILE A 248 0.40 -34.89 5.82
CA ILE A 248 0.12 -34.71 4.38
C ILE A 248 1.41 -34.56 3.58
N ASN A 249 2.41 -33.84 4.12
CA ASN A 249 3.72 -33.72 3.50
C ASN A 249 4.45 -35.06 3.38
N GLN A 250 4.19 -36.03 4.27
CA GLN A 250 4.76 -37.38 4.17
C GLN A 250 4.02 -38.28 3.18
N GLU A 251 2.71 -38.11 3.03
CA GLU A 251 1.87 -38.99 2.20
C GLU A 251 1.79 -38.59 0.73
N VAL A 252 1.94 -37.30 0.44
CA VAL A 252 1.76 -36.72 -0.91
C VAL A 252 3.07 -36.17 -1.46
N GLU A 253 3.36 -34.90 -1.20
CA GLU A 253 4.56 -34.18 -1.61
C GLU A 253 4.93 -33.19 -0.51
N ASN A 254 6.19 -33.20 -0.12
CA ASN A 254 6.68 -32.31 0.92
C ASN A 254 6.98 -30.92 0.33
N ILE A 255 6.03 -30.00 0.48
CA ILE A 255 6.17 -28.58 0.12
C ILE A 255 6.62 -27.71 1.31
N GLY A 256 7.06 -28.35 2.40
CA GLY A 256 7.50 -27.69 3.64
C GLY A 256 6.36 -26.94 4.35
N ALA A 257 6.69 -25.80 4.94
CA ALA A 257 5.74 -24.97 5.69
C ALA A 257 4.60 -24.38 4.84
N ARG A 258 4.73 -24.36 3.49
CA ARG A 258 3.67 -23.88 2.60
C ARG A 258 2.37 -24.69 2.77
N ARG A 259 2.46 -25.95 3.19
CA ARG A 259 1.30 -26.80 3.51
C ARG A 259 0.39 -26.19 4.58
N LEU A 260 0.94 -25.43 5.52
CA LEU A 260 0.16 -24.75 6.55
C LEU A 260 -0.84 -23.75 5.94
N HIS A 261 -0.49 -23.09 4.83
CA HIS A 261 -1.43 -22.18 4.16
C HIS A 261 -2.64 -22.92 3.59
N THR A 262 -2.42 -24.03 2.89
CA THR A 262 -3.51 -24.75 2.23
C THR A 262 -4.40 -25.45 3.25
N VAL A 263 -3.80 -26.03 4.31
CA VAL A 263 -4.55 -26.58 5.44
C VAL A 263 -5.38 -25.52 6.17
N MET A 264 -4.80 -24.35 6.48
CA MET A 264 -5.52 -23.26 7.16
C MET A 264 -6.64 -22.68 6.30
N SER A 265 -6.38 -22.49 5.00
CA SER A 265 -7.39 -22.02 4.05
C SER A 265 -8.58 -22.96 4.01
N HIS A 266 -8.33 -24.26 3.88
CA HIS A 266 -9.40 -25.25 3.85
C HIS A 266 -10.16 -25.33 5.18
N LEU A 267 -9.48 -25.22 6.32
CA LEU A 267 -10.11 -25.23 7.64
C LEU A 267 -11.11 -24.08 7.82
N LEU A 268 -10.75 -22.89 7.32
CA LEU A 268 -11.51 -21.66 7.55
C LEU A 268 -12.41 -21.24 6.39
N ASN A 269 -12.33 -21.91 5.23
CA ASN A 269 -13.05 -21.52 4.02
C ASN A 269 -14.56 -21.33 4.24
N ASP A 270 -15.19 -22.26 4.95
CA ASP A 270 -16.63 -22.18 5.24
C ASP A 270 -16.95 -20.96 6.11
N PHE A 271 -16.11 -20.67 7.12
CA PHE A 271 -16.29 -19.49 7.97
C PHE A 271 -16.07 -18.18 7.19
N LEU A 272 -15.12 -18.17 6.26
CA LEU A 272 -14.87 -17.02 5.39
C LEU A 272 -16.03 -16.76 4.42
N PHE A 273 -16.76 -17.80 4.03
CA PHE A 273 -17.96 -17.66 3.18
C PHE A 273 -19.20 -17.26 4.00
N GLU A 274 -19.30 -17.74 5.24
CA GLU A 274 -20.42 -17.44 6.15
C GLU A 274 -20.35 -16.04 6.76
N VAL A 275 -19.18 -15.38 6.77
CA VAL A 275 -19.02 -14.00 7.23
C VAL A 275 -19.18 -13.03 6.05
N PRO A 276 -20.04 -11.99 6.14
CA PRO A 276 -20.87 -11.58 7.29
C PRO A 276 -22.32 -12.10 7.25
N ASP A 277 -22.71 -12.85 6.21
CA ASP A 277 -24.12 -13.16 5.92
C ASP A 277 -24.81 -14.05 6.96
N VAL A 278 -24.10 -15.07 7.45
CA VAL A 278 -24.58 -16.06 8.43
C VAL A 278 -24.01 -15.78 9.81
N ILE A 279 -22.71 -15.47 9.89
CA ILE A 279 -22.01 -15.16 11.14
C ILE A 279 -22.00 -13.64 11.30
N GLN A 280 -22.85 -13.17 12.22
CA GLN A 280 -23.03 -11.75 12.49
C GLN A 280 -21.85 -11.15 13.27
N ALA A 281 -21.71 -9.83 13.16
CA ALA A 281 -20.79 -9.04 13.96
C ALA A 281 -20.88 -9.36 15.46
N ASN A 282 -19.73 -9.36 16.14
CA ASN A 282 -19.49 -9.76 17.54
C ASN A 282 -19.56 -11.28 17.83
N SER A 283 -19.67 -12.11 16.80
CA SER A 283 -19.56 -13.57 16.97
C SER A 283 -18.14 -13.99 17.38
N LYS A 284 -18.05 -15.05 18.19
CA LYS A 284 -16.77 -15.64 18.62
C LYS A 284 -16.64 -17.06 18.07
N ILE A 285 -15.72 -17.26 17.14
CA ILE A 285 -15.38 -18.55 16.57
C ILE A 285 -14.19 -19.09 17.33
N ARG A 286 -14.35 -20.23 18.00
CA ARG A 286 -13.25 -20.91 18.68
C ARG A 286 -12.95 -22.22 17.96
N VAL A 287 -11.77 -22.29 17.37
CA VAL A 287 -11.27 -23.47 16.65
C VAL A 287 -10.72 -24.46 17.67
N THR A 288 -11.39 -25.61 17.79
CA THR A 288 -11.00 -26.72 18.66
C THR A 288 -10.36 -27.84 17.86
N LYS A 289 -9.67 -28.75 18.57
CA LYS A 289 -9.05 -29.93 17.96
C LYS A 289 -10.06 -30.78 17.18
N GLU A 290 -11.26 -30.99 17.72
CA GLU A 290 -12.29 -31.82 17.08
C GLU A 290 -12.75 -31.21 15.76
N MET A 291 -12.89 -29.88 15.69
CA MET A 291 -13.25 -29.16 14.47
C MET A 291 -12.17 -29.29 13.39
N VAL A 292 -10.90 -29.22 13.81
CA VAL A 292 -9.74 -29.43 12.92
C VAL A 292 -9.75 -30.86 12.37
N GLU A 293 -9.92 -31.85 13.25
CA GLU A 293 -10.01 -33.26 12.85
C GLU A 293 -11.16 -33.48 11.88
N GLU A 294 -12.38 -33.06 12.20
CA GLU A 294 -13.57 -33.28 11.37
C GLU A 294 -13.41 -32.70 9.96
N ARG A 295 -12.94 -31.45 9.85
CA ARG A 295 -12.83 -30.74 8.57
C ARG A 295 -11.66 -31.19 7.70
N LEU A 296 -10.58 -31.68 8.32
CA LEU A 296 -9.35 -32.04 7.61
C LEU A 296 -9.15 -33.57 7.47
N LEU A 297 -9.92 -34.40 8.17
CA LEU A 297 -9.81 -35.87 8.09
C LEU A 297 -10.06 -36.42 6.68
N SER A 298 -10.99 -35.79 5.96
CA SER A 298 -11.35 -36.15 4.59
C SER A 298 -10.18 -35.94 3.61
N LEU A 299 -9.29 -34.98 3.91
CA LEU A 299 -8.14 -34.65 3.08
C LEU A 299 -7.04 -35.69 3.24
N VAL A 300 -6.69 -36.03 4.48
CA VAL A 300 -5.63 -37.01 4.78
C VAL A 300 -5.96 -38.39 4.21
N LYS A 301 -7.21 -38.85 4.33
CA LYS A 301 -7.59 -40.21 3.89
C LYS A 301 -7.60 -40.38 2.37
N ASN A 302 -7.62 -39.31 1.59
CA ASN A 302 -7.82 -39.38 0.15
C ASN A 302 -6.64 -38.75 -0.60
N ARG A 303 -5.64 -39.60 -0.93
CA ARG A 303 -4.39 -39.19 -1.62
C ARG A 303 -4.65 -38.42 -2.91
N ASP A 304 -5.67 -38.82 -3.68
CA ASP A 304 -6.01 -38.16 -4.93
C ASP A 304 -6.61 -36.77 -4.68
N LEU A 305 -7.48 -36.63 -3.67
CA LEU A 305 -8.08 -35.33 -3.33
C LEU A 305 -7.03 -34.34 -2.81
N SER A 306 -6.09 -34.82 -1.99
CA SER A 306 -5.01 -33.99 -1.43
C SER A 306 -4.06 -33.45 -2.50
N GLN A 307 -3.90 -34.11 -3.66
CA GLN A 307 -3.07 -33.58 -4.76
C GLN A 307 -3.72 -32.44 -5.54
N TYR A 308 -5.07 -32.38 -5.59
CA TYR A 308 -5.79 -31.36 -6.37
C TYR A 308 -6.29 -30.19 -5.51
N ILE A 309 -6.48 -30.39 -4.21
CA ILE A 309 -7.04 -29.38 -3.30
C ILE A 309 -5.94 -28.67 -2.49
N LEU A 310 -4.79 -29.31 -2.22
CA LEU A 310 -3.77 -28.83 -1.27
C LEU A 310 -2.36 -28.69 -1.85
#